data_AF-A0A166AN67-F1
#
_entry.id   AF-A0A166AN67-F1
#
_cell.length_a   1.000
_cell.length_b   1.000
_cell.length_c   1.000
_cell.angle_alpha   90.00
_cell.angle_beta   90.00
_cell.angle_gamma   90.00
#
_symmetry.space_group_name_H-M   'P 1'
#
loop_
_entity.id
_entity.type
_entity.pdbx_description
1 polymer ?
#
loop_
_entity_poly.entity_id
_entity_poly.type
_entity_poly.pdbx_seq_one_letter_code
_entity_poly.pdbx_strand_id
1 'polypeptide(L)'
;MKSGLTNTIKIGQYDIYARESPRGWAIIIMPTNIRIDTFHGYPHIHFSQKGKKHEIKIENFDTALKIIDNHIYKNITINKKRLLEELL
;
A
#
# COMPACT_ATOMS: atom_id res chain seq x y z
N MET A 1 8.90 23.07 -1.62
CA MET A 1 9.00 21.83 -0.82
C MET A 1 7.61 21.36 -0.46
N LYS A 2 7.21 20.13 -0.78
CA LYS A 2 5.95 19.53 -0.29
C LYS A 2 6.30 18.35 0.61
N SER A 3 6.59 18.64 1.88
CA SER A 3 6.76 17.62 2.90
C SER A 3 5.39 17.00 3.20
N GLY A 4 5.07 15.90 2.52
CA GLY A 4 4.15 14.94 3.11
C GLY A 4 4.93 14.21 4.20
N LEU A 5 4.33 14.02 5.39
CA LEU A 5 4.90 13.14 6.41
C LEU A 5 5.16 11.79 5.76
N THR A 6 6.44 11.42 5.67
CA THR A 6 6.83 10.09 5.21
C THR A 6 7.17 9.31 6.47
N ASN A 7 6.25 8.43 6.87
CA ASN A 7 6.48 7.54 8.00
C ASN A 7 7.05 6.23 7.44
N THR A 8 8.18 5.80 8.00
CA THR A 8 8.72 4.47 7.76
C THR A 8 8.28 3.58 8.92
N ILE A 9 7.50 2.55 8.62
CA ILE A 9 6.97 1.58 9.59
C ILE A 9 7.57 0.22 9.25
N LYS A 10 8.14 -0.47 10.24
CA LYS A 10 8.58 -1.86 10.06
C LYS A 10 7.41 -2.80 10.36
N ILE A 11 7.07 -3.64 9.39
CA ILE A 11 6.05 -4.69 9.56
C ILE A 11 6.67 -6.01 9.11
N GLY A 12 6.87 -6.93 10.07
CA GLY A 12 7.61 -8.18 9.82
C GLY A 12 8.99 -7.91 9.23
N GLN A 13 9.27 -8.48 8.07
CA GLN A 13 10.53 -8.28 7.33
C GLN A 13 10.48 -7.11 6.31
N TYR A 14 9.38 -6.37 6.25
CA TYR A 14 9.15 -5.33 5.25
C TYR A 14 9.27 -3.94 5.84
N ASP A 15 9.83 -3.03 5.04
CA ASP A 15 9.79 -1.59 5.31
C ASP A 15 8.62 -0.98 4.56
N ILE A 16 7.71 -0.34 5.30
CA ILE A 16 6.52 0.31 4.77
C ILE A 16 6.75 1.82 4.76
N TYR A 17 6.77 2.40 3.57
CA TYR A 17 6.87 3.84 3.37
C TYR A 17 5.47 4.38 3.11
N ALA A 18 4.94 5.10 4.08
CA ALA A 18 3.61 5.67 4.03
C ALA A 18 3.69 7.20 3.90
N ARG A 19 2.84 7.75 3.05
CA ARG A 19 2.66 9.19 2.89
C ARG A 19 1.19 9.53 2.75
N GLU A 20 0.75 10.53 3.49
CA GLU A 20 -0.57 11.12 3.35
C GLU A 20 -0.49 12.61 2.99
N SER A 21 -1.49 13.09 2.25
CA SER A 21 -1.63 14.50 1.89
C SER A 21 -3.11 14.83 1.62
N PRO A 22 -3.49 16.11 1.56
CA PRO A 22 -4.85 16.50 1.19
C PRO A 22 -5.32 16.03 -0.19
N ARG A 23 -4.39 15.56 -1.06
CA ARG A 23 -4.70 15.07 -2.41
C ARG A 23 -4.80 13.54 -2.49
N GLY A 24 -4.63 12.85 -1.38
CA GLY A 24 -4.55 11.39 -1.33
C GLY A 24 -3.31 10.89 -0.59
N TRP A 25 -3.16 9.57 -0.60
CA TRP A 25 -2.16 8.84 0.16
C TRP A 25 -1.48 7.77 -0.71
N ALA A 26 -0.31 7.32 -0.25
CA ALA A 26 0.42 6.22 -0.84
C ALA A 26 1.11 5.38 0.23
N ILE A 27 1.14 4.07 0.01
CA ILE A 27 1.88 3.09 0.80
C ILE A 27 2.78 2.30 -0.16
N ILE A 28 4.07 2.22 0.14
CA ILE A 28 5.06 1.44 -0.62
C ILE A 28 5.63 0.37 0.30
N ILE A 29 5.62 -0.88 -0.16
CA ILE A 29 6.13 -2.04 0.57
C ILE A 29 7.47 -2.46 -0.03
N MET A 30 8.54 -2.34 0.75
CA MET A 30 9.91 -2.72 0.36
C MET A 30 10.32 -4.04 1.02
N PRO A 31 11.07 -4.92 0.32
CA PRO A 31 11.71 -4.71 -0.99
C PRO A 31 10.84 -5.10 -2.20
N THR A 32 9.56 -5.44 -2.01
CA THR A 32 8.71 -5.97 -3.09
C THR A 32 8.32 -4.93 -4.14
N ASN A 33 8.52 -3.64 -3.87
CA ASN A 33 8.12 -2.51 -4.71
C ASN A 33 6.61 -2.49 -5.02
N ILE A 34 5.79 -3.05 -4.12
CA ILE A 34 4.34 -2.96 -4.21
C ILE A 34 3.93 -1.56 -3.76
N ARG A 35 3.09 -0.88 -4.55
CA ARG A 35 2.60 0.46 -4.24
C ARG A 35 1.09 0.48 -4.25
N ILE A 36 0.49 1.04 -3.21
CA ILE A 36 -0.95 1.28 -3.12
C ILE A 36 -1.15 2.79 -3.00
N ASP A 37 -1.95 3.39 -3.87
CA ASP A 37 -2.13 4.85 -3.88
C ASP A 37 -3.50 5.31 -4.40
N THR A 38 -3.87 6.54 -4.03
CA THR A 38 -5.14 7.18 -4.42
C THR A 38 -4.96 8.40 -5.34
N PHE A 39 -3.73 8.68 -5.80
CA PHE A 39 -3.43 9.93 -6.52
C PHE A 39 -3.92 9.98 -7.98
N HIS A 40 -4.39 8.86 -8.55
CA HIS A 40 -4.75 8.76 -9.97
C HIS A 40 -6.25 8.65 -10.25
N GLY A 41 -7.09 9.22 -9.39
CA GLY A 41 -8.55 9.32 -9.58
C GLY A 41 -9.36 8.17 -8.99
N TYR A 42 -8.75 6.99 -8.81
CA TYR A 42 -9.32 5.88 -8.03
C TYR A 42 -8.23 5.20 -7.20
N PRO A 43 -8.57 4.62 -6.03
CA PRO A 43 -7.64 3.79 -5.27
C PRO A 43 -7.19 2.57 -6.06
N HIS A 44 -5.87 2.31 -6.09
CA HIS A 44 -5.34 1.15 -6.82
C HIS A 44 -4.01 0.66 -6.27
N ILE A 45 -3.68 -0.58 -6.62
CA ILE A 45 -2.42 -1.24 -6.30
C ILE A 45 -1.60 -1.52 -7.57
N HIS A 46 -0.28 -1.35 -7.44
CA HIS A 46 0.75 -1.71 -8.40
C HIS A 46 1.60 -2.82 -7.80
N PHE A 47 1.70 -3.96 -8.49
CA PHE A 47 2.58 -5.06 -8.09
C PHE A 47 4.01 -4.96 -8.64
N SER A 48 4.28 -3.92 -9.44
CA SER A 48 5.58 -3.55 -9.97
C SER A 48 5.54 -2.09 -10.46
N GLN A 49 6.69 -1.42 -10.53
CA GLN A 49 6.81 0.02 -10.84
C GLN A 49 6.22 0.45 -12.19
N LYS A 50 6.15 -0.47 -13.16
CA LYS A 50 5.56 -0.26 -14.50
C LYS A 50 4.43 -1.27 -14.79
N GLY A 51 3.86 -1.84 -13.73
CA GLY A 51 2.86 -2.89 -13.83
C GLY A 51 1.46 -2.39 -14.16
N LYS A 52 0.54 -3.33 -14.36
CA LYS A 52 -0.88 -3.05 -14.48
C LYS A 52 -1.40 -2.48 -13.14
N LYS A 53 -2.24 -1.46 -13.23
CA LYS A 53 -3.02 -0.95 -12.10
C LYS A 53 -4.18 -1.90 -11.83
N HIS A 54 -4.34 -2.30 -10.58
CA HIS A 54 -5.51 -3.04 -10.12
C HIS A 54 -6.30 -2.14 -9.20
N GLU A 55 -7.56 -1.87 -9.54
CA GLU A 55 -8.47 -1.10 -8.70
C GLU A 55 -8.70 -1.82 -7.37
N ILE A 56 -8.80 -1.04 -6.30
CA ILE A 56 -9.13 -1.50 -4.95
C ILE A 56 -10.29 -0.65 -4.42
N LYS A 57 -11.02 -1.15 -3.43
CA LYS A 57 -12.18 -0.43 -2.85
C LYS A 57 -11.86 0.29 -1.54
N ILE A 58 -10.60 0.28 -1.11
CA ILE A 58 -10.17 0.96 0.11
C ILE A 58 -9.92 2.43 -0.15
N GLU A 59 -10.71 3.29 0.49
CA GLU A 59 -10.65 4.74 0.28
C GLU A 59 -9.72 5.46 1.28
N ASN A 60 -9.56 4.92 2.50
CA ASN A 60 -8.82 5.59 3.56
C ASN A 60 -7.45 4.93 3.84
N PHE A 61 -6.52 5.74 4.32
CA PHE A 61 -5.14 5.35 4.59
C PHE A 61 -5.02 4.32 5.71
N ASP A 62 -5.70 4.54 6.83
CA ASP A 62 -5.58 3.69 8.03
C ASP A 62 -6.09 2.27 7.79
N THR A 63 -7.22 2.11 7.07
CA THR A 63 -7.75 0.79 6.70
C THR A 63 -6.78 0.08 5.77
N ALA A 64 -6.21 0.78 4.77
CA ALA A 64 -5.22 0.18 3.88
C ALA A 64 -3.99 -0.30 4.65
N LEU A 65 -3.46 0.52 5.56
CA LEU A 65 -2.32 0.16 6.38
C LEU A 65 -2.63 -1.04 7.29
N LYS A 66 -3.81 -1.07 7.92
CA LYS A 66 -4.25 -2.18 8.77
C LYS A 66 -4.45 -3.49 7.99
N ILE A 67 -4.94 -3.43 6.75
CA ILE A 67 -5.05 -4.61 5.88
C ILE A 67 -3.65 -5.14 5.55
N ILE A 68 -2.72 -4.27 5.16
CA ILE A 68 -1.33 -4.64 4.84
C ILE A 68 -0.64 -5.27 6.06
N ASP A 69 -0.80 -4.68 7.24
CA ASP A 69 -0.27 -5.21 8.49
C ASP A 69 -0.79 -6.62 8.77
N ASN A 70 -2.12 -6.80 8.75
CA ASN A 70 -2.74 -8.10 8.93
C ASN A 70 -2.30 -9.11 7.85
N HIS A 71 -2.13 -8.68 6.61
CA HIS A 71 -1.69 -9.53 5.51
C HIS A 71 -0.27 -10.07 5.77
N ILE A 72 0.65 -9.19 6.13
CA ILE A 72 2.05 -9.54 6.42
C ILE A 72 2.13 -10.40 7.70
N TYR A 73 1.30 -10.12 8.70
CA TYR A 73 1.28 -10.92 9.92
C TYR A 73 0.77 -12.34 9.67
N LYS A 74 -0.31 -12.49 8.86
CA LYS A 74 -0.90 -13.80 8.53
C LYS A 74 -0.10 -14.59 7.51
N ASN A 75 0.62 -13.92 6.62
CA ASN A 75 1.38 -14.52 5.54
C ASN A 75 2.86 -14.12 5.68
N ILE A 76 3.74 -15.08 5.98
CA ILE A 76 5.20 -14.86 6.09
C ILE A 76 5.77 -14.12 4.87
N THR A 77 5.14 -14.28 3.70
CA THR A 77 5.44 -13.57 2.45
C THR A 77 4.20 -12.93 1.86
N ILE A 78 4.38 -11.82 1.11
CA ILE A 78 3.27 -11.14 0.45
C ILE A 78 2.71 -11.99 -0.70
N ASN A 79 1.50 -12.50 -0.50
CA ASN A 79 0.74 -13.17 -1.55
C ASN A 79 -0.08 -12.12 -2.32
N LYS A 80 0.41 -11.74 -3.51
CA LYS A 80 -0.20 -10.68 -4.34
C LYS A 80 -1.69 -10.88 -4.62
N LYS A 81 -2.11 -12.13 -4.90
CA LYS A 81 -3.51 -12.45 -5.20
C LYS A 81 -4.39 -12.21 -3.98
N ARG A 82 -3.99 -12.74 -2.82
CA ARG A 82 -4.71 -12.55 -1.55
C ARG A 82 -4.73 -11.08 -1.12
N LEU A 83 -3.60 -10.38 -1.25
CA LEU A 83 -3.54 -8.97 -0.92
C LEU A 83 -4.51 -8.15 -1.78
N LEU A 84 -4.63 -8.47 -3.08
CA LEU A 84 -5.64 -7.82 -3.92
C LEU A 84 -7.06 -8.14 -3.45
N GLU A 85 -7.36 -9.40 -3.14
CA GLU A 85 -8.67 -9.83 -2.64
C GLU A 85 -9.05 -9.14 -1.32
N GLU A 86 -8.09 -8.94 -0.43
CA GLU A 86 -8.30 -8.25 0.86
C GLU A 86 -8.49 -6.73 0.71
N LEU A 87 -8.10 -6.16 -0.42
CA LEU A 87 -8.24 -4.73 -0.73
C LEU A 87 -9.50 -4.43 -1.59
N LEU A 88 -10.26 -5.44 -2.01
CA LEU A 88 -11.51 -5.31 -2.77
C LEU A 88 -12.75 -5.21 -1.89
#